data_AF-F5SV40-F1
#
_entry.id   AF-F5SV40-F1
#
_cell.length_a   1.000
_cell.length_b   1.000
_cell.length_c   1.000
_cell.angle_alpha   90.00
_cell.angle_beta   90.00
_cell.angle_gamma   90.00
#
_symmetry.space_group_name_H-M   'P 1'
#
loop_
_entity.id
_entity.type
_entity.pdbx_description
1 polymer ?
#
loop_
_entity_poly.entity_id
_entity_poly.type
_entity_poly.pdbx_seq_one_letter_code
_entity_poly.pdbx_strand_id
1 'polypeptide(L)'
;MANHFQQTQYQFAAYIRDPEHQAIPDHLESRRMAIYRDLFFNNINSTLSSAFPVIRQLMTENDWLTLVRSFMQQHYCQSPRFVDVSKEFIDYLHQQNDVDMAMPFLHELAHYEWVELALSIAEEEWQQSEIDEHTNLLAMSYQGSPLAWLLSFDFPVHQISHDFQPTSASETPHFLLVYRNQADEVKFIELNGLSAHLFERITAGEDVDSVIDSIAEAMPQLDRQLITNGARDLITDWLAKGILLLREA
;
A
#
# COMPACT_ATOMS: atom_id res chain seq x y z
N MET A 1 -3.50 -35.07 -28.65
CA MET A 1 -4.22 -35.23 -27.36
C MET A 1 -3.92 -34.09 -26.39
N ALA A 2 -2.66 -33.71 -26.15
CA ALA A 2 -2.32 -32.56 -25.28
C ALA A 2 -3.03 -31.25 -25.69
N ASN A 3 -3.15 -30.99 -26.99
CA ASN A 3 -3.77 -29.77 -27.53
C ASN A 3 -5.28 -29.66 -27.24
N HIS A 4 -6.01 -30.79 -27.18
CA HIS A 4 -7.46 -30.78 -26.92
C HIS A 4 -7.76 -30.51 -25.43
N PHE A 5 -7.00 -31.12 -24.52
CA PHE A 5 -7.13 -30.85 -23.09
C PHE A 5 -6.79 -29.39 -22.74
N GLN A 6 -5.71 -28.85 -23.31
CA GLN A 6 -5.34 -27.45 -23.14
C GLN A 6 -6.44 -26.51 -23.67
N GLN A 7 -7.01 -26.80 -24.85
CA GLN A 7 -8.14 -26.03 -25.40
C GLN A 7 -9.35 -26.05 -24.47
N THR A 8 -9.73 -27.21 -23.94
CA THR A 8 -10.83 -27.31 -22.97
C THR A 8 -10.54 -26.51 -21.70
N GLN A 9 -9.29 -26.53 -21.19
CA GLN A 9 -8.90 -25.71 -20.03
C GLN A 9 -8.98 -24.21 -20.31
N TYR A 10 -8.56 -23.76 -21.50
CA TYR A 10 -8.69 -22.36 -21.90
C TYR A 10 -10.15 -21.92 -22.03
N GLN A 11 -11.00 -22.73 -22.66
CA GLN A 11 -12.44 -22.45 -22.77
C GLN A 11 -13.13 -22.44 -21.40
N PHE A 12 -12.73 -23.37 -20.52
CA PHE A 12 -13.22 -23.42 -19.13
C PHE A 12 -12.86 -22.13 -18.37
N ALA A 13 -11.58 -21.71 -18.44
CA ALA A 13 -11.12 -20.49 -17.79
C ALA A 13 -11.76 -19.22 -18.40
N ALA A 14 -11.95 -19.18 -19.72
CA ALA A 14 -12.62 -18.09 -20.41
C ALA A 14 -14.08 -17.95 -19.94
N TYR A 15 -14.82 -19.05 -19.83
CA TYR A 15 -16.19 -19.04 -19.30
C TYR A 15 -16.28 -18.56 -17.85
N ILE A 16 -15.34 -18.95 -16.99
CA ILE A 16 -15.32 -18.50 -15.59
C ILE A 16 -15.13 -16.98 -15.50
N ARG A 17 -14.28 -16.41 -16.34
CA ARG A 17 -14.00 -14.96 -16.37
C ARG A 17 -15.15 -14.17 -17.00
N ASP A 18 -15.68 -14.66 -18.11
CA ASP A 18 -16.67 -13.96 -18.93
C ASP A 18 -17.85 -14.87 -19.32
N PRO A 19 -18.73 -15.19 -18.36
CA PRO A 19 -19.82 -16.15 -18.57
C PRO A 19 -20.92 -15.66 -19.51
N GLU A 20 -20.97 -14.35 -19.82
CA GLU A 20 -21.99 -13.75 -20.69
C GLU A 20 -21.60 -13.84 -22.16
N HIS A 21 -20.31 -13.76 -22.49
CA HIS A 21 -19.83 -13.78 -23.87
C HIS A 21 -19.10 -15.06 -24.27
N GLN A 22 -18.74 -15.93 -23.32
CA GLN A 22 -18.04 -17.18 -23.60
C GLN A 22 -18.98 -18.39 -23.48
N ALA A 23 -18.79 -19.38 -24.35
CA ALA A 23 -19.56 -20.61 -24.32
C ALA A 23 -19.02 -21.59 -23.26
N ILE A 24 -19.93 -22.38 -22.68
CA ILE A 24 -19.55 -23.53 -21.86
C ILE A 24 -18.86 -24.56 -22.75
N PRO A 25 -17.69 -25.12 -22.36
CA PRO A 25 -17.03 -26.15 -23.13
C PRO A 25 -17.94 -27.37 -23.35
N ASP A 26 -17.86 -27.96 -24.53
CA ASP A 26 -18.60 -29.18 -24.87
C ASP A 26 -18.33 -30.29 -23.85
N HIS A 27 -19.36 -31.07 -23.52
CA HIS A 27 -19.32 -32.18 -22.53
C HIS A 27 -19.23 -31.77 -21.05
N LEU A 28 -19.26 -30.48 -20.71
CA LEU A 28 -19.35 -30.03 -19.31
C LEU A 28 -20.78 -29.67 -18.90
N GLU A 29 -21.16 -30.11 -17.70
CA GLU A 29 -22.49 -29.86 -17.13
C GLU A 29 -22.61 -28.39 -16.68
N SER A 30 -23.61 -27.66 -17.21
CA SER A 30 -23.80 -26.22 -16.93
C SER A 30 -23.90 -25.90 -15.44
N ARG A 31 -24.52 -26.79 -14.66
CA ARG A 31 -24.61 -26.64 -13.19
C ARG A 31 -23.24 -26.60 -12.53
N ARG A 32 -22.29 -27.45 -12.95
CA ARG A 32 -20.94 -27.48 -12.39
C ARG A 32 -20.16 -26.24 -12.77
N MET A 33 -20.32 -25.77 -14.00
CA MET A 33 -19.69 -24.53 -14.47
C MET A 33 -20.15 -23.33 -13.65
N ALA A 34 -21.45 -23.23 -13.35
CA ALA A 34 -21.98 -22.17 -12.50
C ALA A 34 -21.34 -22.18 -11.10
N ILE A 35 -21.19 -23.36 -10.49
CA ILE A 35 -20.52 -23.50 -9.18
C ILE A 35 -19.08 -22.98 -9.23
N TYR A 36 -18.30 -23.37 -10.25
CA TYR A 36 -16.92 -22.91 -10.37
C TYR A 36 -16.83 -21.40 -10.64
N ARG A 37 -17.66 -20.88 -11.55
CA ARG A 37 -17.76 -19.44 -11.83
C ARG A 37 -18.01 -18.65 -10.55
N ASP A 38 -19.01 -19.07 -9.77
CA ASP A 38 -19.39 -18.37 -8.54
C ASP A 38 -18.30 -18.47 -7.48
N LEU A 39 -17.68 -19.65 -7.32
CA LEU A 39 -16.56 -19.84 -6.40
C LEU A 39 -15.37 -18.93 -6.71
N PHE A 40 -14.92 -18.88 -7.98
CA PHE A 40 -13.78 -18.05 -8.37
C PHE A 40 -14.09 -16.57 -8.22
N PHE A 41 -15.27 -16.13 -8.66
CA PHE A 41 -15.68 -14.74 -8.50
C PHE A 41 -15.77 -14.34 -7.02
N ASN A 42 -16.40 -15.16 -6.18
CA ASN A 42 -16.53 -14.88 -4.76
C ASN A 42 -15.18 -14.83 -4.05
N ASN A 43 -14.24 -15.70 -4.41
CA ASN A 43 -12.89 -15.68 -3.86
C ASN A 43 -12.19 -14.35 -4.20
N ILE A 44 -12.13 -13.98 -5.49
CA ILE A 44 -11.48 -12.72 -5.92
C ILE A 44 -12.19 -11.51 -5.29
N ASN A 45 -13.52 -11.49 -5.32
CA ASN A 45 -14.31 -10.44 -4.69
C ASN A 45 -13.99 -10.29 -3.20
N SER A 46 -13.91 -11.40 -2.46
CA SER A 46 -13.59 -11.38 -1.03
C SER A 46 -12.16 -10.91 -0.75
N THR A 47 -11.20 -11.32 -1.58
CA THR A 47 -9.80 -10.88 -1.49
C THR A 47 -9.70 -9.38 -1.70
N LEU A 48 -10.27 -8.86 -2.78
CA LEU A 48 -10.23 -7.43 -3.10
C LEU A 48 -11.01 -6.60 -2.09
N SER A 49 -12.18 -7.08 -1.63
CA SER A 49 -12.97 -6.37 -0.62
C SER A 49 -12.25 -6.27 0.72
N SER A 50 -11.42 -7.27 1.05
CA SER A 50 -10.61 -7.27 2.28
C SER A 50 -9.35 -6.41 2.14
N ALA A 51 -8.80 -6.33 0.93
CA ALA A 51 -7.60 -5.54 0.64
C ALA A 51 -7.88 -4.04 0.44
N PHE A 52 -9.11 -3.69 0.02
CA PHE A 52 -9.52 -2.32 -0.30
C PHE A 52 -10.85 -1.94 0.41
N PRO A 53 -10.92 -2.05 1.75
CA PRO A 53 -12.16 -1.88 2.50
C PRO A 53 -12.81 -0.50 2.35
N VAL A 54 -12.04 0.59 2.25
CA VAL A 54 -12.52 1.96 2.07
C VAL A 54 -13.03 2.14 0.65
N ILE A 55 -12.26 1.77 -0.38
CA ILE A 55 -12.74 1.84 -1.77
C ILE A 55 -14.04 1.05 -1.93
N ARG A 56 -14.12 -0.14 -1.34
CA ARG A 56 -15.32 -0.97 -1.32
C ARG A 56 -16.53 -0.26 -0.71
N GLN A 57 -16.33 0.55 0.33
CA GLN A 57 -17.38 1.31 1.00
C GLN A 57 -17.82 2.56 0.21
N LEU A 58 -16.92 3.15 -0.58
CA LEU A 58 -17.22 4.32 -1.41
C LEU A 58 -18.06 3.97 -2.65
N MET A 59 -17.97 2.73 -3.12
CA MET A 59 -18.70 2.25 -4.30
C MET A 59 -20.04 1.62 -3.93
N THR A 60 -21.02 1.75 -4.84
CA THR A 60 -22.24 0.94 -4.73
C THR A 60 -21.92 -0.53 -4.94
N GLU A 61 -22.79 -1.43 -4.46
CA GLU A 61 -22.63 -2.88 -4.69
C GLU A 61 -22.45 -3.21 -6.18
N ASN A 62 -23.26 -2.61 -7.05
CA ASN A 62 -23.24 -2.90 -8.48
C ASN A 62 -21.95 -2.41 -9.13
N ASP A 63 -21.49 -1.21 -8.79
CA ASP A 63 -20.25 -0.65 -9.35
C ASP A 63 -19.05 -1.50 -8.93
N TRP A 64 -18.99 -1.89 -7.65
CA TRP A 64 -17.94 -2.76 -7.14
C TRP A 64 -17.92 -4.12 -7.84
N LEU A 65 -19.07 -4.81 -7.91
CA LEU A 65 -19.14 -6.12 -8.57
C LEU A 65 -18.80 -6.04 -10.07
N THR A 66 -19.16 -4.93 -10.73
CA THR A 66 -18.81 -4.66 -12.13
C THR A 66 -17.30 -4.45 -12.27
N LEU A 67 -16.68 -3.71 -11.37
CA LEU A 67 -15.24 -3.48 -11.34
C LEU A 67 -14.46 -4.79 -11.14
N VAL A 68 -14.86 -5.60 -10.17
CA VAL A 68 -14.26 -6.93 -9.93
C VAL A 68 -14.41 -7.84 -11.15
N ARG A 69 -15.58 -7.83 -11.80
CA ARG A 69 -15.81 -8.62 -13.03
C ARG A 69 -14.90 -8.15 -14.16
N SER A 70 -14.81 -6.84 -14.36
CA SER A 70 -13.97 -6.23 -15.40
C SER A 70 -12.49 -6.53 -15.16
N PHE A 71 -12.02 -6.47 -13.91
CA PHE A 71 -10.68 -6.93 -13.53
C PHE A 71 -10.44 -8.39 -13.91
N MET A 72 -11.36 -9.31 -13.57
CA MET A 72 -11.24 -10.73 -13.93
C MET A 72 -11.19 -10.99 -15.44
N GLN A 73 -11.86 -10.15 -16.24
CA GLN A 73 -11.90 -10.28 -17.70
C GLN A 73 -10.64 -9.72 -18.36
N GLN A 74 -10.16 -8.57 -17.90
CA GLN A 74 -9.09 -7.81 -18.54
C GLN A 74 -7.70 -8.15 -18.00
N HIS A 75 -7.61 -8.57 -16.74
CA HIS A 75 -6.34 -8.86 -16.08
C HIS A 75 -6.09 -10.36 -15.96
N TYR A 76 -4.93 -10.80 -16.46
CA TYR A 76 -4.46 -12.17 -16.32
C TYR A 76 -3.48 -12.25 -15.16
N CYS A 77 -3.97 -12.65 -13.99
CA CYS A 77 -3.13 -12.75 -12.81
C CYS A 77 -1.94 -13.68 -13.05
N GLN A 78 -0.74 -13.18 -12.75
CA GLN A 78 0.52 -13.90 -12.95
C GLN A 78 0.89 -14.71 -11.72
N SER A 79 0.46 -14.25 -10.54
CA SER A 79 0.68 -14.95 -9.28
C SER A 79 -0.61 -15.61 -8.76
N PRO A 80 -0.52 -16.82 -8.19
CA PRO A 80 -1.62 -17.44 -7.48
C PRO A 80 -1.78 -16.92 -6.03
N ARG A 81 -0.88 -16.05 -5.53
CA ARG A 81 -0.96 -15.53 -4.17
C ARG A 81 -1.94 -14.35 -4.11
N PHE A 82 -2.87 -14.38 -3.17
CA PHE A 82 -3.90 -13.35 -3.03
C PHE A 82 -3.37 -11.93 -2.83
N VAL A 83 -2.22 -11.79 -2.17
CA VAL A 83 -1.52 -10.49 -1.98
C VAL A 83 -1.11 -9.89 -3.31
N ASP A 84 -0.58 -10.73 -4.19
CA ASP A 84 -0.10 -10.32 -5.50
C ASP A 84 -1.29 -9.94 -6.39
N VAL A 85 -2.43 -10.62 -6.25
CA VAL A 85 -3.70 -10.27 -6.92
C VAL A 85 -4.16 -8.86 -6.50
N SER A 86 -4.06 -8.50 -5.23
CA SER A 86 -4.39 -7.14 -4.78
C SER A 86 -3.44 -6.10 -5.36
N LYS A 87 -2.15 -6.42 -5.49
CA LYS A 87 -1.19 -5.52 -6.15
C LYS A 87 -1.51 -5.32 -7.63
N GLU A 88 -1.77 -6.42 -8.34
CA GLU A 88 -2.19 -6.40 -9.76
C GLU A 88 -3.51 -5.61 -9.96
N PHE A 89 -4.39 -5.59 -8.96
CA PHE A 89 -5.60 -4.79 -8.98
C PHE A 89 -5.32 -3.29 -8.98
N ILE A 90 -4.28 -2.81 -8.27
CA ILE A 90 -3.86 -1.40 -8.33
C ILE A 90 -3.44 -1.02 -9.74
N ASP A 91 -2.62 -1.86 -10.39
CA ASP A 91 -2.19 -1.63 -11.78
C ASP A 91 -3.36 -1.61 -12.76
N TYR A 92 -4.39 -2.40 -12.49
CA TYR A 92 -5.63 -2.38 -13.23
C TYR A 92 -6.43 -1.09 -13.00
N LEU A 93 -6.54 -0.60 -11.77
CA LEU A 93 -7.23 0.67 -11.45
C LEU A 93 -6.59 1.87 -12.18
N HIS A 94 -5.27 1.88 -12.35
CA HIS A 94 -4.55 2.89 -13.14
C HIS A 94 -5.00 2.96 -14.61
N GLN A 95 -5.61 1.90 -15.14
CA GLN A 95 -6.06 1.83 -16.53
C GLN A 95 -7.53 2.22 -16.71
N GLN A 96 -8.28 2.45 -15.61
CA GLN A 96 -9.71 2.75 -15.63
C GLN A 96 -9.99 4.26 -15.53
N ASN A 97 -9.82 4.97 -16.66
CA ASN A 97 -9.97 6.43 -16.73
C ASN A 97 -11.34 6.96 -16.25
N ASP A 98 -12.43 6.21 -16.46
CA ASP A 98 -13.77 6.67 -16.10
C ASP A 98 -14.00 6.70 -14.57
N VAL A 99 -13.38 5.79 -13.83
CA VAL A 99 -13.50 5.71 -12.36
C VAL A 99 -12.64 6.79 -11.70
N ASP A 100 -11.46 7.05 -12.27
CA ASP A 100 -10.53 8.08 -11.84
C ASP A 100 -11.16 9.49 -11.90
N MET A 101 -11.94 9.78 -12.95
CA MET A 101 -12.67 11.04 -13.09
C MET A 101 -13.71 11.28 -11.98
N ALA A 102 -14.26 10.21 -11.38
CA ALA A 102 -15.24 10.32 -10.30
C ALA A 102 -14.59 10.38 -8.91
N MET A 103 -13.42 9.74 -8.74
CA MET A 103 -12.66 9.67 -7.51
C MET A 103 -11.18 9.94 -7.80
N PRO A 104 -10.75 11.21 -7.88
CA PRO A 104 -9.39 11.57 -8.29
C PRO A 104 -8.30 11.10 -7.29
N PHE A 105 -8.69 10.69 -6.09
CA PHE A 105 -7.82 10.13 -5.05
C PHE A 105 -7.70 8.60 -5.14
N LEU A 106 -8.41 7.93 -6.05
CA LEU A 106 -8.60 6.48 -6.02
C LEU A 106 -7.28 5.71 -6.06
N HIS A 107 -6.33 6.14 -6.88
CA HIS A 107 -5.04 5.46 -7.02
C HIS A 107 -4.18 5.58 -5.77
N GLU A 108 -4.13 6.78 -5.18
CA GLU A 108 -3.42 7.00 -3.93
C GLU A 108 -4.06 6.23 -2.77
N LEU A 109 -5.39 6.23 -2.71
CA LEU A 109 -6.12 5.45 -1.71
C LEU A 109 -5.88 3.95 -1.87
N ALA A 110 -5.92 3.42 -3.09
CA ALA A 110 -5.65 2.01 -3.36
C ALA A 110 -4.22 1.64 -2.96
N HIS A 111 -3.25 2.50 -3.25
CA HIS A 111 -1.87 2.29 -2.80
C HIS A 111 -1.77 2.28 -1.27
N TYR A 112 -2.41 3.23 -0.59
CA TYR A 112 -2.42 3.31 0.87
C TYR A 112 -3.02 2.05 1.52
N GLU A 113 -4.21 1.61 1.09
CA GLU A 113 -4.86 0.40 1.61
C GLU A 113 -4.03 -0.87 1.35
N TRP A 114 -3.39 -0.95 0.17
CA TRP A 114 -2.49 -2.07 -0.13
C TRP A 114 -1.25 -2.08 0.75
N VAL A 115 -0.65 -0.93 1.07
CA VAL A 115 0.49 -0.86 1.99
C VAL A 115 0.09 -1.39 3.37
N GLU A 116 -1.11 -1.06 3.86
CA GLU A 116 -1.59 -1.62 5.13
C GLU A 116 -1.67 -3.15 5.09
N LEU A 117 -2.24 -3.71 4.02
CA LEU A 117 -2.29 -5.16 3.83
C LEU A 117 -0.87 -5.75 3.74
N ALA A 118 0.01 -5.17 2.92
CA ALA A 118 1.36 -5.66 2.69
C ALA A 118 2.17 -5.71 3.99
N LEU A 119 2.09 -4.66 4.82
CA LEU A 119 2.75 -4.63 6.13
C LEU A 119 2.13 -5.63 7.11
N SER A 120 0.82 -5.84 7.07
CA SER A 120 0.15 -6.76 8.00
C SER A 120 0.59 -8.22 7.82
N ILE A 121 0.98 -8.60 6.60
CA ILE A 121 1.35 -9.98 6.23
C ILE A 121 2.83 -10.15 5.89
N ALA A 122 3.63 -9.09 6.01
CA ALA A 122 5.07 -9.13 5.80
C ALA A 122 5.71 -10.24 6.65
N GLU A 123 6.68 -10.97 6.09
CA GLU A 123 7.31 -12.12 6.75
C GLU A 123 8.40 -11.68 7.76
N GLU A 124 8.87 -10.43 7.66
CA GLU A 124 9.89 -9.84 8.51
C GLU A 124 9.39 -9.67 9.95
N GLU A 125 10.23 -9.95 10.94
CA GLU A 125 9.86 -9.76 12.35
C GLU A 125 10.11 -8.31 12.79
N TRP A 126 9.31 -7.84 13.75
CA TRP A 126 9.55 -6.55 14.38
C TRP A 126 10.88 -6.58 15.15
N GLN A 127 11.67 -5.52 14.99
CA GLN A 127 12.98 -5.37 15.61
C GLN A 127 13.10 -4.02 16.30
N GLN A 128 13.91 -3.99 17.35
CA GLN A 128 14.29 -2.77 18.05
C GLN A 128 15.80 -2.80 18.31
N SER A 129 16.47 -1.69 18.01
CA SER A 129 17.89 -1.55 18.34
C SER A 129 18.05 -1.32 19.84
N GLU A 130 18.97 -2.06 20.46
CA GLU A 130 19.38 -1.80 21.84
C GLU A 130 20.30 -0.57 21.87
N ILE A 131 19.89 0.46 22.62
CA ILE A 131 20.61 1.73 22.70
C ILE A 131 20.84 2.08 24.15
N ASP A 132 22.10 2.31 24.51
CA ASP A 132 22.48 2.81 25.84
C ASP A 132 21.99 4.26 26.01
N GLU A 133 21.51 4.60 27.21
CA GLU A 133 20.98 5.93 27.57
C GLU A 133 21.98 7.06 27.33
N HIS A 134 23.28 6.76 27.32
CA HIS A 134 24.36 7.72 27.09
C HIS A 134 24.80 7.84 25.62
N THR A 135 24.19 7.09 24.71
CA THR A 135 24.54 7.10 23.28
C THR A 135 24.18 8.44 22.64
N ASN A 136 25.13 9.06 21.93
CA ASN A 136 24.82 10.22 21.10
C ASN A 136 24.11 9.77 19.80
N LEU A 137 22.78 9.80 19.80
CA LEU A 137 21.95 9.43 18.66
C LEU A 137 22.29 10.17 17.36
N LEU A 138 22.75 11.42 17.44
CA LEU A 138 23.05 12.22 16.25
C LEU A 138 24.34 11.79 15.55
N ALA A 139 25.21 11.04 16.23
CA ALA A 139 26.47 10.53 15.66
C ALA A 139 26.34 9.11 15.09
N MET A 140 25.13 8.54 15.10
CA MET A 140 24.86 7.17 14.64
C MET A 140 24.39 7.17 13.18
N SER A 141 24.50 6.01 12.53
CA SER A 141 23.92 5.76 11.20
C SER A 141 22.67 4.90 11.32
N TYR A 142 21.66 5.20 10.51
CA TYR A 142 20.35 4.59 10.59
C TYR A 142 19.97 3.85 9.31
N GLN A 143 19.04 2.92 9.44
CA GLN A 143 18.31 2.33 8.35
C GLN A 143 16.83 2.26 8.72
N GLY A 144 15.97 2.33 7.71
CA GLY A 144 14.54 2.11 7.90
C GLY A 144 14.28 0.64 8.21
N SER A 145 13.34 0.37 9.11
CA SER A 145 12.79 -0.97 9.29
C SER A 145 12.13 -1.43 8.00
N PRO A 146 12.27 -2.71 7.59
CA PRO A 146 11.53 -3.24 6.44
C PRO A 146 10.00 -3.18 6.65
N LEU A 147 9.57 -3.06 7.92
CA LEU A 147 8.19 -2.92 8.33
C LEU A 147 7.75 -1.47 8.51
N ALA A 148 8.49 -0.48 7.99
CA ALA A 148 8.13 0.94 8.07
C ALA A 148 8.39 1.67 6.75
N TRP A 149 7.32 2.15 6.10
CA TRP A 149 7.36 2.77 4.78
C TRP A 149 6.90 4.23 4.86
N LEU A 150 7.72 5.14 4.36
CA LEU A 150 7.37 6.54 4.18
C LEU A 150 6.70 6.72 2.81
N LEU A 151 5.49 7.25 2.81
CA LEU A 151 4.67 7.50 1.64
C LEU A 151 4.37 9.00 1.52
N SER A 152 4.21 9.47 0.29
CA SER A 152 3.79 10.83 -0.04
C SER A 152 2.56 10.77 -0.92
N PHE A 153 1.53 11.52 -0.55
CA PHE A 153 0.24 11.54 -1.23
C PHE A 153 -0.21 12.98 -1.47
N ASP A 154 -0.73 13.28 -2.65
CA ASP A 154 -1.30 14.60 -2.93
C ASP A 154 -2.70 14.74 -2.31
N PHE A 155 -3.36 13.63 -2.00
CA PHE A 155 -4.64 13.59 -1.30
C PHE A 155 -4.48 13.10 0.16
N PRO A 156 -5.34 13.56 1.09
CA PRO A 156 -5.37 13.10 2.48
C PRO A 156 -5.99 11.69 2.59
N VAL A 157 -5.35 10.68 1.99
CA VAL A 157 -5.90 9.31 1.87
C VAL A 157 -6.34 8.69 3.19
N HIS A 158 -5.62 8.97 4.27
CA HIS A 158 -5.92 8.49 5.63
C HIS A 158 -7.20 9.08 6.25
N GLN A 159 -7.78 10.12 5.63
CA GLN A 159 -9.03 10.77 6.08
C GLN A 159 -10.22 10.41 5.19
N ILE A 160 -9.99 9.74 4.05
CA ILE A 160 -11.02 9.47 3.07
C ILE A 160 -12.07 8.55 3.68
N SER A 161 -13.32 8.94 3.50
CA SER A 161 -14.48 8.21 3.98
C SER A 161 -15.69 8.56 3.12
N HIS A 162 -16.84 7.93 3.38
CA HIS A 162 -18.08 8.31 2.71
C HIS A 162 -18.40 9.81 2.87
N ASP A 163 -18.07 10.39 4.02
CA ASP A 163 -18.37 11.79 4.37
C ASP A 163 -17.28 12.78 3.93
N PHE A 164 -16.09 12.29 3.54
CA PHE A 164 -14.96 13.12 3.12
C PHE A 164 -14.29 12.54 1.86
N GLN A 165 -14.61 13.15 0.71
CA GLN A 165 -14.13 12.75 -0.61
C GLN A 165 -13.62 14.00 -1.35
N PRO A 166 -12.33 14.35 -1.22
CA PRO A 166 -11.77 15.54 -1.85
C PRO A 166 -11.81 15.43 -3.38
N THR A 167 -12.17 16.52 -4.06
CA THR A 167 -12.22 16.57 -5.53
C THR A 167 -10.98 17.19 -6.15
N SER A 168 -10.04 17.67 -5.34
CA SER A 168 -8.77 18.26 -5.76
C SER A 168 -7.67 17.89 -4.78
N ALA A 169 -6.45 17.76 -5.28
CA ALA A 169 -5.25 17.57 -4.46
C ALA A 169 -5.07 18.71 -3.44
N SER A 170 -4.41 18.39 -2.34
CA SER A 170 -3.97 19.35 -1.33
C SER A 170 -2.90 20.28 -1.89
N GLU A 171 -2.75 21.48 -1.32
CA GLU A 171 -1.68 22.42 -1.71
C GLU A 171 -0.29 21.88 -1.37
N THR A 172 -0.21 21.07 -0.32
CA THR A 172 1.01 20.39 0.12
C THR A 172 0.74 18.89 0.25
N PRO A 173 1.72 18.04 -0.09
CA PRO A 173 1.57 16.60 0.06
C PRO A 173 1.42 16.19 1.53
N HIS A 174 0.71 15.10 1.75
CA HIS A 174 0.60 14.39 3.01
C HIS A 174 1.66 13.30 3.08
N PHE A 175 2.52 13.39 4.09
CA PHE A 175 3.54 12.37 4.33
C PHE A 175 3.06 11.40 5.40
N LEU A 176 2.90 10.12 5.04
CA LEU A 176 2.44 9.08 5.95
C LEU A 176 3.56 8.07 6.16
N LEU A 177 3.99 7.93 7.41
CA LEU A 177 4.91 6.88 7.82
C LEU A 177 4.09 5.71 8.36
N VAL A 178 3.85 4.71 7.51
CA VAL A 178 3.06 3.51 7.84
C VAL A 178 3.99 2.42 8.31
N TYR A 179 3.69 1.79 9.45
CA TYR A 179 4.56 0.78 10.04
C TYR A 179 3.79 -0.31 10.79
N ARG A 180 4.38 -1.51 10.89
CA ARG A 180 3.88 -2.58 11.78
C ARG A 180 4.60 -2.51 13.13
N ASN A 181 3.84 -2.41 14.22
CA ASN A 181 4.39 -2.31 15.57
C ASN A 181 4.69 -3.69 16.18
N GLN A 182 5.23 -3.69 17.41
CA GLN A 182 5.57 -4.92 18.17
C GLN A 182 4.37 -5.85 18.41
N ALA A 183 3.13 -5.34 18.37
CA ALA A 183 1.90 -6.10 18.57
C ALA A 183 1.32 -6.64 17.25
N ASP A 184 2.09 -6.61 16.17
CA ASP A 184 1.68 -6.94 14.80
C ASP A 184 0.52 -6.09 14.26
N GLU A 185 0.33 -4.89 14.82
CA GLU A 185 -0.67 -3.94 14.34
C GLU A 185 -0.03 -2.95 13.38
N VAL A 186 -0.66 -2.76 12.22
CA VAL A 186 -0.30 -1.69 11.30
C VAL A 186 -0.83 -0.36 11.84
N LYS A 187 0.03 0.65 11.88
CA LYS A 187 -0.23 2.01 12.32
C LYS A 187 0.37 2.99 11.31
N PHE A 188 -0.02 4.26 11.42
CA PHE A 188 0.63 5.33 10.69
C PHE A 188 0.90 6.53 11.58
N ILE A 189 1.85 7.36 11.15
CA ILE A 189 2.11 8.69 11.70
C ILE A 189 2.11 9.66 10.52
N GLU A 190 1.34 10.75 10.62
CA GLU A 190 1.45 11.85 9.66
C GLU A 190 2.66 12.71 10.02
N LEU A 191 3.56 12.86 9.05
CA LEU A 191 4.77 13.66 9.16
C LEU A 191 4.56 15.01 8.45
N ASN A 192 5.18 16.05 8.98
CA ASN A 192 5.37 17.27 8.20
C ASN A 192 6.55 17.07 7.22
N GLY A 193 6.65 17.96 6.22
CA GLY A 193 7.68 17.85 5.19
C GLY A 193 9.12 17.86 5.73
N LEU A 194 9.36 18.52 6.86
CA LEU A 194 10.68 18.53 7.48
C LEU A 194 11.03 17.18 8.11
N SER A 195 10.11 16.59 8.88
CA SER A 195 10.29 15.26 9.46
C SER A 195 10.37 14.15 8.40
N ALA A 196 9.59 14.25 7.32
CA ALA A 196 9.67 13.32 6.19
C ALA A 196 11.03 13.39 5.50
N HIS A 197 11.52 14.61 5.23
CA HIS A 197 12.85 14.83 4.65
C HIS A 197 13.96 14.28 5.56
N LEU A 198 13.91 14.56 6.87
CA LEU A 198 14.85 13.99 7.83
C LEU A 198 14.87 12.45 7.75
N PHE A 199 13.70 11.80 7.82
CA PHE A 199 13.58 10.35 7.76
C PHE A 199 14.16 9.76 6.48
N GLU A 200 13.79 10.32 5.31
CA GLU A 200 14.26 9.87 4.01
C GLU A 200 15.79 9.90 3.90
N ARG A 201 16.41 11.01 4.30
CA ARG A 201 17.87 11.20 4.17
C ARG A 201 18.66 10.29 5.12
N ILE A 202 18.24 10.19 6.39
CA ILE A 202 18.97 9.36 7.36
C ILE A 202 18.82 7.86 7.08
N THR A 203 17.66 7.44 6.56
CA THR A 203 17.45 6.03 6.14
C THR A 203 18.20 5.69 4.85
N ALA A 204 18.43 6.67 3.97
CA ALA A 204 19.38 6.54 2.86
C ALA A 204 20.85 6.38 3.32
N GLY A 205 21.13 6.64 4.61
CA GLY A 205 22.45 6.45 5.23
C GLY A 205 23.26 7.71 5.38
N GLU A 206 22.64 8.88 5.18
CA GLU A 206 23.30 10.15 5.43
C GLU A 206 23.47 10.39 6.92
N ASP A 207 24.55 11.08 7.26
CA ASP A 207 24.83 11.50 8.62
C ASP A 207 23.80 12.52 9.11
N VAL A 208 23.32 12.33 10.34
CA VAL A 208 22.22 13.14 10.88
C VAL A 208 22.62 14.62 10.99
N ASP A 209 23.85 14.91 11.40
CA ASP A 209 24.33 16.29 11.55
C ASP A 209 24.40 16.99 10.19
N SER A 210 24.83 16.25 9.15
CA SER A 210 24.82 16.75 7.77
C SER A 210 23.42 17.06 7.24
N VAL A 211 22.42 16.24 7.58
CA VAL A 211 21.02 16.49 7.22
C VAL A 211 20.47 17.70 7.98
N ILE A 212 20.78 17.84 9.27
CA ILE A 212 20.41 19.02 10.08
C ILE A 212 21.00 20.30 9.48
N ASP A 213 22.27 20.28 9.08
CA ASP A 213 22.93 21.42 8.44
C ASP A 213 22.24 21.79 7.13
N SER A 214 21.91 20.81 6.28
CA SER A 214 21.19 21.04 5.02
C SER A 214 19.81 21.68 5.25
N ILE A 215 19.08 21.24 6.27
CA ILE A 215 17.79 21.83 6.66
C ILE A 215 17.99 23.28 7.12
N ALA A 216 18.98 23.54 7.98
CA ALA A 216 19.25 24.86 8.52
C ALA A 216 19.64 25.87 7.42
N GLU A 217 20.38 25.42 6.40
CA GLU A 217 20.70 26.22 5.21
C GLU A 217 19.46 26.52 4.36
N ALA A 218 18.57 25.55 4.16
CA ALA A 218 17.34 25.72 3.39
C ALA A 218 16.30 26.60 4.11
N MET A 219 16.34 26.63 5.44
CA MET A 219 15.41 27.40 6.27
C MET A 219 16.15 28.28 7.30
N PRO A 220 16.82 29.37 6.87
CA PRO A 220 17.63 30.22 7.75
C PRO A 220 16.87 30.88 8.91
N GLN A 221 15.54 30.93 8.80
CA GLN A 221 14.65 31.43 9.84
C GLN A 221 14.49 30.48 11.04
N LEU A 222 14.83 29.20 10.89
CA LEU A 222 14.79 28.22 11.96
C LEU A 222 16.15 28.14 12.65
N ASP A 223 16.14 28.16 13.98
CA ASP A 223 17.34 27.98 14.76
C ASP A 223 17.87 26.54 14.63
N ARG A 224 19.18 26.39 14.35
CA ARG A 224 19.82 25.08 14.19
C ARG A 224 19.66 24.23 15.45
N GLN A 225 19.73 24.82 16.64
CA GLN A 225 19.58 24.07 17.88
C GLN A 225 18.16 23.53 18.04
N LEU A 226 17.14 24.29 17.62
CA LEU A 226 15.75 23.82 17.56
C LEU A 226 15.59 22.62 16.61
N ILE A 227 16.17 22.70 15.40
CA ILE A 227 16.16 21.58 14.43
C ILE A 227 16.85 20.36 15.02
N THR A 228 18.01 20.55 15.66
CA THR A 228 18.79 19.49 16.30
C THR A 228 18.00 18.78 17.40
N ASN A 229 17.30 19.53 18.24
CA ASN A 229 16.49 18.97 19.31
C ASN A 229 15.28 18.21 18.74
N GLY A 230 14.59 18.78 17.75
CA GLY A 230 13.47 18.11 17.07
C GLY A 230 13.89 16.82 16.37
N ALA A 231 15.05 16.82 15.70
CA ALA A 231 15.60 15.63 15.07
C ALA A 231 15.91 14.53 16.10
N ARG A 232 16.50 14.89 17.25
CA ARG A 232 16.76 13.95 18.35
C ARG A 232 15.47 13.32 18.87
N ASP A 233 14.44 14.13 19.11
CA ASP A 233 13.16 13.65 19.64
C ASP A 233 12.47 12.70 18.64
N LEU A 234 12.44 13.06 17.35
CA LEU A 234 11.89 12.22 16.28
C LEU A 234 12.64 10.89 16.14
N ILE A 235 13.97 10.93 16.10
CA ILE A 235 14.80 9.72 16.00
C ILE A 235 14.55 8.81 17.22
N THR A 236 14.47 9.39 18.41
CA THR A 236 14.18 8.64 19.64
C THR A 236 12.81 7.95 19.55
N ASP A 237 11.77 8.66 19.11
CA ASP A 237 10.43 8.11 18.95
C ASP A 237 10.38 7.00 17.89
N TRP A 238 11.01 7.21 16.73
CA TRP A 238 11.06 6.22 15.66
C TRP A 238 11.84 4.96 16.05
N LEU A 239 12.92 5.08 16.81
CA LEU A 239 13.64 3.94 17.38
C LEU A 239 12.78 3.16 18.38
N ALA A 240 12.09 3.87 19.28
CA ALA A 240 11.20 3.24 20.26
C ALA A 240 10.03 2.48 19.61
N LYS A 241 9.59 2.91 18.42
CA LYS A 241 8.54 2.24 17.64
C LYS A 241 9.05 1.12 16.73
N GLY A 242 10.37 0.93 16.62
CA GLY A 242 10.98 0.00 15.66
C GLY A 242 10.80 0.43 14.20
N ILE A 243 10.61 1.72 13.95
CA ILE A 243 10.53 2.32 12.61
C ILE A 243 11.95 2.57 12.07
N LEU A 244 12.84 3.04 12.94
CA LEU A 244 14.27 3.14 12.67
C LEU A 244 15.03 2.03 13.37
N LEU A 245 16.11 1.60 12.73
CA LEU A 245 17.09 0.69 13.29
C LEU A 245 18.48 1.30 13.13
N LEU A 246 19.39 0.99 14.05
CA LEU A 246 20.80 1.27 13.86
C LEU A 246 21.33 0.46 12.67
N ARG A 247 22.10 1.10 11.82
CA ARG A 247 22.80 0.42 10.72
C ARG A 247 23.99 -0.33 11.31
N GLU A 248 24.02 -1.64 11.11
CA GLU A 248 25.22 -2.44 11.42
C GLU A 248 26.35 -2.04 10.48
N ALA A 249 27.56 -1.90 11.03
CA ALA A 249 28.76 -1.45 10.32
C ALA A 249 29.37 -2.54 9.41
#